data_AF-A0A978U510-F1
#
_entry.id   AF-A0A978U510-F1
#
_cell.length_a   1.000
_cell.length_b   1.000
_cell.length_c   1.000
_cell.angle_alpha   90.00
_cell.angle_beta   90.00
_cell.angle_gamma   90.00
#
_symmetry.space_group_name_H-M   'P 1'
#
loop_
_entity.id
_entity.type
_entity.pdbx_description
1 polymer ?
#
loop_
_entity_poly.entity_id
_entity_poly.type
_entity_poly.pdbx_seq_one_letter_code
_entity_poly.pdbx_strand_id
1 'polypeptide(L)'
;MLSSNEYIQLPSTEVTGDALIAICEAADVIACECPGYLARLLRQVQNFRSYTLRCIDQFPEDAETHYWLSDRATEVANLLTQTMLELMKKEGLIDDSNRILLNKMSERARATALKQIGS
;
A
#
# COMPACT_ATOMS: atom_id res chain seq x y z
N MET A 1 -0.13 0.45 33.09
CA MET A 1 -1.36 0.63 32.29
C MET A 1 -1.52 2.12 32.10
N LEU A 2 -1.20 2.77 30.98
CA LEU A 2 -1.41 2.48 29.54
C LEU A 2 -0.11 2.79 28.77
N SER A 3 0.37 1.93 27.88
CA SER A 3 1.62 2.18 27.13
C SER A 3 1.61 1.59 25.70
N SER A 4 0.43 1.54 25.07
CA SER A 4 0.25 0.88 23.76
C SER A 4 -0.21 1.86 22.67
N ASN A 5 0.06 3.17 22.79
CA ASN A 5 -0.60 4.20 21.97
C ASN A 5 0.32 5.08 21.09
N GLU A 6 1.56 4.65 20.80
CA GLU A 6 2.50 5.48 20.01
C GLU A 6 2.81 4.92 18.62
N TYR A 7 2.52 3.65 18.37
CA TYR A 7 2.88 3.01 17.11
C TYR A 7 1.88 1.92 16.71
N ILE A 8 1.77 1.68 15.40
CA ILE A 8 1.06 0.51 14.88
C ILE A 8 2.06 -0.40 14.18
N GLN A 9 2.14 -1.65 14.60
CA GLN A 9 2.95 -2.67 13.94
C GLN A 9 2.29 -3.03 12.60
N LEU A 10 2.99 -2.81 11.48
CA LEU A 10 2.55 -3.39 10.23
C LEU A 10 2.74 -4.92 10.32
N PRO A 11 1.79 -5.71 9.80
CA PRO A 11 1.90 -7.16 9.82
C PRO A 11 3.21 -7.59 9.14
N SER A 12 3.96 -8.46 9.83
CA SER A 12 5.26 -8.98 9.38
C SER A 12 5.15 -9.86 8.13
N THR A 13 3.94 -10.31 7.83
CA THR A 13 3.58 -11.14 6.68
C THR A 13 2.71 -10.29 5.77
N GLU A 14 3.29 -9.87 4.64
CA GLU A 14 2.68 -9.01 3.61
C GLU A 14 2.00 -7.74 4.15
N VAL A 15 2.73 -6.63 4.13
CA VAL A 15 2.06 -5.33 4.05
C VAL A 15 1.31 -5.30 2.72
N THR A 16 0.00 -5.52 2.78
CA THR A 16 -0.83 -5.53 1.59
C THR A 16 -0.80 -4.13 0.96
N GLY A 17 -0.81 -4.07 -0.37
CA GLY A 17 -0.84 -2.81 -1.10
C GLY A 17 -1.96 -1.88 -0.62
N ASP A 18 -3.08 -2.45 -0.17
CA ASP A 18 -4.24 -1.70 0.32
C ASP A 18 -3.97 -0.99 1.64
N ALA A 19 -3.24 -1.61 2.58
CA ALA A 19 -2.84 -0.97 3.83
C ALA A 19 -1.91 0.22 3.55
N LEU A 20 -0.96 0.06 2.63
CA LEU A 20 -0.05 1.15 2.22
C LEU A 20 -0.78 2.27 1.52
N ILE A 21 -1.72 1.94 0.62
CA ILE A 21 -2.55 2.95 -0.03
C ILE A 21 -3.32 3.75 1.02
N ALA A 22 -3.97 3.09 1.98
CA ALA A 22 -4.73 3.79 3.02
C ALA A 22 -3.84 4.72 3.86
N ILE A 23 -2.62 4.31 4.19
CA ILE A 23 -1.68 5.15 4.92
C ILE A 23 -1.20 6.32 4.07
N CYS A 24 -0.85 6.09 2.81
CA CYS A 24 -0.35 7.12 1.90
C CYS A 24 -1.43 8.14 1.50
N GLU A 25 -2.69 7.72 1.31
CA GLU A 25 -3.83 8.64 1.12
C GLU A 25 -4.13 9.43 2.40
N ALA A 26 -3.92 8.85 3.57
CA ALA A 26 -4.03 9.57 4.83
C ALA A 26 -2.84 10.54 5.06
N ALA A 27 -1.70 10.24 4.43
CA ALA A 27 -0.48 11.03 4.45
C ALA A 27 -0.52 12.24 3.51
N ASP A 28 -1.65 12.57 2.87
CA ASP A 28 -1.90 13.83 2.14
C ASP A 28 -1.70 15.12 2.98
N VAL A 29 -1.30 14.99 4.26
CA VAL A 29 -0.89 16.09 5.13
C VAL A 29 0.64 16.23 5.20
N ILE A 30 1.41 15.39 4.49
CA ILE A 30 2.82 15.58 4.21
C ILE A 30 2.93 16.61 3.09
N ALA A 31 3.87 17.55 3.19
CA ALA A 31 3.99 18.66 2.25
C ALA A 31 4.20 18.22 0.77
N CYS A 32 4.61 16.97 0.52
CA CYS A 32 4.63 16.39 -0.83
C CYS A 32 3.44 15.47 -1.07
N GLU A 33 2.80 15.60 -2.24
CA GLU A 33 1.78 14.67 -2.76
C GLU A 33 2.36 13.30 -3.18
N CYS A 34 3.69 13.11 -3.09
CA CYS A 34 4.43 11.93 -3.51
C CYS A 34 3.80 10.60 -3.04
N PRO A 35 3.41 10.44 -1.75
CA PRO A 35 2.79 9.21 -1.26
C PRO A 35 1.43 8.92 -1.93
N GLY A 36 0.60 9.94 -2.10
CA GLY A 36 -0.71 9.82 -2.75
C GLY A 36 -0.61 9.48 -4.24
N TYR A 37 0.43 9.96 -4.95
CA TYR A 37 0.71 9.53 -6.32
C TYR A 37 1.08 8.04 -6.39
N LEU A 38 1.99 7.57 -5.53
CA LEU A 38 2.39 6.16 -5.51
C LEU A 38 1.21 5.23 -5.17
N ALA A 39 0.37 5.63 -4.22
CA ALA A 39 -0.85 4.90 -3.86
C ALA A 39 -1.82 4.75 -5.05
N ARG A 40 -2.04 5.84 -5.80
CA ARG A 40 -2.90 5.80 -7.00
C ARG A 40 -2.31 4.92 -8.11
N LEU A 41 -0.99 4.97 -8.33
CA LEU A 41 -0.32 4.08 -9.29
C LEU A 41 -0.49 2.61 -8.91
N LEU A 42 -0.27 2.28 -7.62
CA LEU A 42 -0.45 0.91 -7.13
C LEU A 42 -1.89 0.42 -7.34
N ARG A 43 -2.88 1.26 -7.03
CA ARG A 43 -4.30 0.98 -7.30
C ARG A 43 -4.57 0.70 -8.78
N GLN A 44 -4.01 1.49 -9.68
CA GLN A 44 -4.18 1.28 -11.12
C GLN A 44 -3.59 -0.05 -11.58
N VAL A 45 -2.43 -0.43 -11.06
CA VAL A 45 -1.78 -1.72 -11.38
C VAL A 45 -2.58 -2.90 -10.83
N GLN A 46 -3.09 -2.81 -9.59
CA GLN A 46 -3.98 -3.83 -9.02
C GLN A 46 -5.28 -3.99 -9.82
N ASN A 47 -5.86 -2.88 -10.27
CA ASN A 47 -7.05 -2.89 -11.14
C ASN A 47 -6.75 -3.53 -12.49
N PHE A 48 -5.59 -3.22 -13.09
CA PHE A 48 -5.16 -3.84 -14.34
C PHE A 48 -4.99 -5.36 -14.18
N ARG A 49 -4.31 -5.82 -13.13
CA ARG A 49 -4.19 -7.26 -12.81
C ARG A 49 -5.54 -7.95 -12.69
N SER A 50 -6.48 -7.33 -11.96
CA SER A 50 -7.82 -7.88 -11.78
C SER A 50 -8.61 -7.93 -13.09
N TYR A 51 -8.43 -6.92 -13.94
CA TYR A 51 -9.01 -6.90 -15.28
C TYR A 51 -8.42 -8.01 -16.17
N THR A 52 -7.11 -8.19 -16.21
CA THR A 52 -6.46 -9.23 -17.03
C THR A 52 -6.88 -10.63 -16.62
N LEU A 53 -7.08 -10.89 -15.33
CA LEU A 53 -7.61 -12.17 -14.86
C LEU A 53 -9.05 -12.42 -15.33
N ARG A 54 -9.91 -11.40 -15.37
CA ARG A 54 -11.28 -11.53 -15.91
C ARG A 54 -11.33 -11.71 -17.43
N CYS A 55 -10.27 -11.34 -18.15
CA CYS A 55 -10.19 -11.54 -19.60
C CYS A 55 -9.98 -13.00 -19.98
N ILE A 56 -9.42 -13.83 -19.09
CA ILE A 56 -9.18 -15.26 -19.33
C ILE A 56 -10.50 -15.99 -19.63
N ASP A 57 -11.58 -15.66 -18.90
CA ASP A 57 -12.90 -16.24 -19.12
C ASP A 57 -13.56 -15.74 -20.42
N GLN A 58 -13.23 -14.53 -20.87
CA GLN A 58 -13.81 -13.90 -22.06
C GLN A 58 -13.08 -14.27 -23.34
N PHE A 59 -11.76 -14.51 -23.26
CA PHE A 59 -10.86 -14.76 -24.38
C PHE A 59 -9.94 -15.94 -24.05
N PRO A 60 -10.49 -17.18 -23.97
CA PRO A 60 -9.74 -18.35 -23.54
C PRO A 60 -8.60 -18.72 -24.50
N GLU A 61 -8.70 -18.40 -25.78
CA GLU A 61 -7.60 -18.56 -26.76
C GLU A 61 -6.36 -17.74 -26.43
N ASP A 62 -6.52 -16.61 -25.73
CA ASP A 62 -5.45 -15.68 -25.35
C ASP A 62 -5.05 -15.81 -23.87
N ALA A 63 -5.52 -16.86 -23.18
CA ALA A 63 -5.34 -17.03 -21.74
C ALA A 63 -3.87 -16.96 -21.30
N GLU A 64 -2.94 -17.54 -22.04
CA GLU A 64 -1.50 -17.50 -21.72
C GLU A 64 -0.98 -16.06 -21.67
N THR A 65 -1.35 -15.23 -22.64
CA THR A 65 -0.99 -13.80 -22.67
C THR A 65 -1.57 -13.07 -21.47
N HIS A 66 -2.81 -13.37 -21.08
CA HIS A 66 -3.46 -12.74 -19.93
C HIS A 66 -2.85 -13.16 -18.58
N TYR A 67 -2.46 -14.42 -18.42
CA TYR A 67 -1.69 -14.87 -17.27
C TYR A 67 -0.34 -14.14 -17.20
N TRP A 68 0.38 -14.09 -18.31
CA TRP A 68 1.65 -13.36 -18.39
C TRP A 68 1.49 -11.88 -18.00
N LEU A 69 0.44 -11.19 -18.47
CA LEU A 69 0.15 -9.80 -18.09
C LEU A 69 -0.18 -9.65 -16.60
N SER A 70 -0.95 -10.58 -16.02
CA SER A 70 -1.26 -10.62 -14.59
C SER A 70 0.00 -10.78 -13.73
N ASP A 71 0.94 -11.61 -14.18
CA ASP A 71 2.22 -11.81 -13.50
C ASP A 71 3.08 -10.53 -13.56
N ARG A 72 3.19 -9.90 -14.73
CA ARG A 72 3.88 -8.61 -14.85
C ARG A 72 3.25 -7.53 -13.97
N ALA A 73 1.92 -7.48 -13.88
CA ALA A 73 1.24 -6.54 -13.01
C ALA A 73 1.55 -6.80 -11.52
N THR A 74 1.67 -8.07 -11.12
CA THR A 74 2.10 -8.45 -9.76
C THR A 74 3.51 -7.94 -9.46
N GLU A 75 4.45 -8.08 -10.39
CA GLU A 75 5.82 -7.58 -10.23
C GLU A 75 5.88 -6.05 -10.06
N VAL A 76 5.11 -5.31 -10.87
CA VAL A 76 5.02 -3.85 -10.75
C VAL A 76 4.39 -3.43 -9.42
N ALA A 77 3.35 -4.13 -8.97
CA ALA A 77 2.72 -3.86 -7.68
C ALA A 77 3.70 -4.04 -6.51
N ASN A 78 4.54 -5.08 -6.57
CA ASN A 78 5.58 -5.34 -5.58
C ASN A 78 6.65 -4.23 -5.57
N LEU A 79 7.10 -3.78 -6.74
CA LEU A 79 8.06 -2.67 -6.85
C LEU A 79 7.51 -1.37 -6.25
N LEU A 80 6.25 -1.03 -6.56
CA LEU A 80 5.58 0.16 -6.01
C LEU A 80 5.43 0.06 -4.50
N THR A 81 5.04 -1.11 -4.00
CA THR A 81 4.90 -1.41 -2.57
C THR A 81 6.21 -1.20 -1.81
N GLN A 82 7.31 -1.74 -2.33
CA GLN A 82 8.65 -1.53 -1.76
C GLN A 82 9.06 -0.06 -1.79
N THR A 83 8.83 0.62 -2.91
CA THR A 83 9.13 2.06 -3.06
C THR A 83 8.37 2.91 -2.03
N MET A 84 7.09 2.61 -1.79
CA MET A 84 6.27 3.30 -0.79
C MET A 84 6.82 3.07 0.62
N LEU A 85 7.18 1.82 0.96
CA LEU A 85 7.80 1.51 2.26
C LEU A 85 9.11 2.26 2.47
N GLU A 86 9.98 2.31 1.46
CA GLU A 86 11.24 3.04 1.54
C GLU A 86 11.04 4.55 1.68
N LEU A 87 10.09 5.14 0.93
CA LEU A 87 9.74 6.56 1.05
C LEU A 87 9.27 6.86 2.48
N MET A 88 8.36 6.05 3.02
CA MET A 88 7.83 6.23 4.37
C MET A 88 8.92 6.09 5.45
N LYS A 89 9.91 5.23 5.25
CA LYS A 89 11.10 5.13 6.12
C LYS A 89 11.95 6.39 6.04
N LYS A 90 12.22 6.91 4.83
CA LYS A 90 13.00 8.14 4.62
C LYS A 90 12.34 9.37 5.25
N GLU A 91 11.01 9.45 5.19
CA GLU A 91 10.21 10.50 5.84
C GLU A 91 10.03 10.28 7.35
N GLY A 92 10.54 9.16 7.90
CA GLY A 92 10.47 8.85 9.32
C GLY A 92 9.05 8.53 9.83
N LEU A 93 8.14 8.10 8.95
CA LEU A 93 6.79 7.68 9.27
C LEU A 93 6.73 6.21 9.71
N ILE A 94 7.65 5.41 9.20
CA ILE A 94 7.83 4.00 9.54
C ILE A 94 9.25 3.80 10.06
N ASP A 95 9.41 3.04 11.15
CA ASP A 95 10.73 2.65 11.66
C ASP A 95 11.31 1.40 10.96
N ASP A 96 12.54 1.02 11.28
CA ASP A 96 13.19 -0.16 10.69
C ASP A 96 12.50 -1.49 11.04
N SER A 97 11.63 -1.47 12.06
CA SER A 97 10.79 -2.60 12.47
C SER A 97 9.41 -2.61 11.79
N ASN A 98 9.23 -1.78 10.74
CA ASN A 98 7.97 -1.57 10.03
C ASN A 98 6.83 -1.13 10.96
N ARG A 99 7.12 -0.31 11.98
CA ARG A 99 6.11 0.29 12.85
C ARG A 99 5.80 1.70 12.39
N ILE A 100 4.52 2.00 12.20
CA ILE A 100 4.04 3.34 11.91
C ILE A 100 4.15 4.19 13.17
N LEU A 101 4.87 5.30 13.11
CA LEU A 101 5.06 6.23 14.22
C LEU A 101 3.93 7.26 14.25
N LEU A 102 2.89 7.01 15.05
CA LEU A 102 1.66 7.82 15.08
C LEU A 102 1.87 9.25 15.59
N ASN A 103 2.93 9.47 16.37
CA ASN A 103 3.31 10.79 16.91
C ASN A 103 3.93 11.72 15.85
N LYS A 104 4.36 11.18 14.71
CA LYS A 104 4.87 11.93 13.56
C LYS A 104 3.83 12.11 12.46
N MET A 105 2.65 11.52 12.63
CA MET A 105 1.52 11.65 11.71
C MET A 105 0.62 12.80 12.14
N SER A 106 -0.07 13.41 11.17
CA SER A 106 -1.16 14.33 11.48
C SER A 106 -2.28 13.61 12.24
N GLU A 107 -3.08 14.35 13.02
CA GLU A 107 -4.18 13.78 13.82
C GLU A 107 -5.21 13.01 12.96
N ARG A 108 -5.44 13.47 11.73
CA ARG A 108 -6.30 12.81 10.75
C ARG A 108 -5.68 11.51 10.21
N ALA A 109 -4.37 11.51 9.94
CA ALA A 109 -3.67 10.33 9.45
C ALA A 109 -3.58 9.23 10.51
N ARG A 110 -3.40 9.63 11.77
CA ARG A 110 -3.50 8.76 12.96
C ARG A 110 -4.88 8.11 13.06
N ALA A 111 -5.96 8.87 12.86
CA ALA A 111 -7.33 8.35 12.94
C ALA A 111 -7.66 7.32 11.83
N THR A 112 -7.13 7.50 10.62
CA THR A 112 -7.31 6.55 9.51
C THR A 112 -6.51 5.26 9.74
N ALA A 113 -5.24 5.36 10.15
CA ALA A 113 -4.39 4.20 10.43
C ALA A 113 -4.97 3.32 11.54
N LEU A 114 -5.53 3.93 12.60
CA LEU A 114 -6.22 3.21 13.68
C LEU A 114 -7.49 2.48 13.23
N LYS A 115 -8.22 3.01 12.24
CA LYS A 115 -9.44 2.36 11.70
C LYS A 115 -9.14 1.15 10.82
N GLN A 116 -8.06 1.19 10.04
CA GLN A 116 -7.74 0.16 9.05
C GLN A 116 -7.07 -1.08 9.65
N ILE A 117 -6.53 -0.99 10.87
CA ILE A 117 -5.78 -2.08 11.52
C ILE A 117 -6.59 -2.73 12.66
N GLY A 118 -7.70 -2.11 13.07
CA GLY A 118 -8.64 -2.64 14.07
C GLY A 118 -9.80 -3.48 13.50
N SER A 119 -9.79 -3.83 12.21
CA SER A 119 -10.79 -4.65 11.53
C SER A 119 -10.17 -5.91 10.97
#